data_AF-A0A9P6SPC2-F1
#
_entry.id   AF-A0A9P6SPC2-F1
#
_cell.length_a   1.000
_cell.length_b   1.000
_cell.length_c   1.000
_cell.angle_alpha   90.00
_cell.angle_beta   90.00
_cell.angle_gamma   90.00
#
_symmetry.space_group_name_H-M   'P 1'
#
loop_
_entity.id
_entity.type
_entity.pdbx_description
1 polymer ?
#
loop_
_entity_poly.entity_id
_entity_poly.type
_entity_poly.pdbx_seq_one_letter_code
_entity_poly.pdbx_strand_id
1 'polypeptide(L)'
;MHILTRAEEEYLFKTLKANALKECDPIVKEFVECTHGKLVAVLWSCRDKHKAMNKCLMALTTQADMDRLRIQYLNDLAEGNVDHAKLQKEQKEKEEELKRRSKSAGPGVH
;
A
#
# COMPACT_ATOMS: atom_id res chain seq x y z
N MET A 1 21.84 -18.84 2.85
CA MET A 1 21.54 -17.54 2.23
C MET A 1 20.16 -17.64 1.62
N HIS A 2 19.17 -16.95 2.20
CA HIS A 2 17.81 -16.94 1.68
C HIS A 2 17.72 -15.98 0.50
N ILE A 3 17.13 -16.41 -0.60
CA ILE A 3 16.89 -15.58 -1.79
C ILE A 3 15.40 -15.26 -1.78
N LEU A 4 15.05 -13.98 -1.84
CA LEU A 4 13.65 -13.58 -1.85
C LEU A 4 12.96 -14.15 -3.09
N THR A 5 11.89 -14.88 -2.85
CA THR A 5 10.95 -15.33 -3.87
C THR A 5 10.11 -14.15 -4.36
N ARG A 6 9.52 -14.28 -5.56
CA ARG A 6 8.62 -13.25 -6.12
C ARG A 6 7.48 -12.87 -5.16
N ALA A 7 6.95 -13.85 -4.41
CA ALA A 7 5.85 -13.63 -3.49
C ALA A 7 6.29 -12.86 -2.23
N GLU A 8 7.53 -13.06 -1.78
CA GLU A 8 8.15 -12.27 -0.69
C GLU A 8 8.38 -10.84 -1.12
N GLU A 9 8.89 -10.63 -2.34
CA GLU A 9 9.07 -9.29 -2.88
C GLU A 9 7.74 -8.54 -3.02
N GLU A 10 6.69 -9.22 -3.50
CA GLU A 10 5.35 -8.65 -3.58
C GLU A 10 4.81 -8.28 -2.19
N TYR A 11 5.02 -9.14 -1.19
CA TYR A 11 4.66 -8.87 0.21
C TYR A 11 5.38 -7.62 0.75
N LEU A 12 6.68 -7.50 0.52
CA LEU A 12 7.46 -6.34 0.97
C LEU A 12 7.01 -5.06 0.27
N PHE A 13 6.72 -5.13 -1.02
CA PHE A 13 6.21 -4.00 -1.78
C PHE A 13 4.83 -3.53 -1.28
N LYS A 14 3.92 -4.47 -0.99
CA LYS A 14 2.61 -4.16 -0.38
C LYS A 14 2.79 -3.53 1.00
N THR A 15 3.72 -4.05 1.80
CA THR A 15 4.02 -3.55 3.14
C THR A 15 4.60 -2.14 3.09
N LEU A 16 5.56 -1.87 2.19
CA LEU A 16 6.12 -0.54 1.96
C LEU A 16 5.02 0.46 1.62
N LYS A 17 4.17 0.13 0.64
CA LYS A 17 3.07 1.00 0.22
C LYS A 17 2.09 1.27 1.34
N ALA A 18 1.72 0.24 2.12
CA ALA A 18 0.81 0.40 3.25
C ALA A 18 1.40 1.33 4.32
N ASN A 19 2.71 1.24 4.58
CA ASN A 19 3.39 2.14 5.51
C ASN A 19 3.43 3.57 4.95
N ALA A 20 3.80 3.75 3.69
CA ALA A 20 3.81 5.07 3.05
C ALA A 20 2.41 5.72 3.04
N LEU A 21 1.35 4.95 2.81
CA LEU A 21 -0.03 5.44 2.86
C LEU A 21 -0.44 5.91 4.25
N LYS A 22 0.02 5.23 5.31
CA LYS A 22 -0.24 5.65 6.70
C LYS A 22 0.50 6.95 7.05
N GLU A 23 1.76 7.06 6.67
CA GLU A 23 2.56 8.27 6.90
C GLU A 23 2.02 9.48 6.12
N CYS A 24 1.50 9.24 4.90
CA CYS A 24 0.89 10.26 4.06
C CYS A 24 -0.62 10.45 4.30
N ASP A 25 -1.21 9.88 5.36
CA ASP A 25 -2.67 9.83 5.57
C ASP A 25 -3.38 11.18 5.44
N PRO A 26 -2.89 12.30 6.02
CA PRO A 26 -3.53 13.60 5.85
C PRO A 26 -3.63 14.05 4.39
N ILE A 27 -2.57 13.81 3.61
CA ILE A 27 -2.47 14.23 2.20
C ILE A 27 -3.33 13.30 1.32
N VAL A 28 -3.34 12.01 1.64
CA VAL A 28 -4.23 11.03 0.99
C VAL A 28 -5.69 11.40 1.23
N LYS A 29 -6.05 11.79 2.46
CA LYS A 29 -7.40 12.23 2.81
C LYS A 29 -7.83 13.44 2.00
N GLU A 30 -6.99 14.46 1.85
CA GLU A 30 -7.31 15.62 1.00
C GLU A 30 -7.57 15.24 -0.47
N PHE A 31 -6.79 14.29 -1.00
CA PHE A 31 -7.02 13.78 -2.35
C PHE A 31 -8.35 13.03 -2.43
N VAL A 32 -8.63 12.13 -1.50
CA VAL A 32 -9.88 11.37 -1.43
C VAL A 32 -11.09 12.30 -1.34
N GLU A 33 -11.05 13.28 -0.44
CA GLU A 33 -12.10 14.30 -0.29
C GLU A 33 -12.31 15.09 -1.59
N CYS A 34 -11.22 15.43 -2.32
CA CYS A 34 -11.35 16.07 -3.62
C CYS A 34 -12.05 15.16 -4.65
N THR A 35 -11.79 13.85 -4.63
CA THR A 35 -12.38 12.91 -5.59
C THR A 35 -13.84 12.59 -5.31
N HIS A 36 -14.36 12.87 -4.11
CA HIS A 36 -15.76 12.63 -3.78
C HIS A 36 -16.70 13.33 -4.78
N GLY A 37 -17.62 12.56 -5.37
CA GLY A 37 -18.62 13.06 -6.32
C GLY A 37 -18.08 13.43 -7.71
N LYS A 38 -16.80 13.15 -8.02
CA LYS A 38 -16.19 13.42 -9.34
C LYS A 38 -15.83 12.11 -10.02
N LEU A 39 -16.43 11.83 -11.17
CA LEU A 39 -16.13 10.61 -11.95
C LEU A 39 -15.14 10.89 -13.09
N VAL A 40 -15.39 11.93 -13.89
CA VAL A 40 -14.62 12.21 -15.12
C VAL A 40 -13.62 13.35 -14.93
N ALA A 41 -13.94 14.32 -14.08
CA ALA A 41 -13.14 15.55 -13.92
C ALA A 41 -11.98 15.44 -12.91
N VAL A 42 -11.78 14.29 -12.24
CA VAL A 42 -10.79 14.12 -11.16
C VAL A 42 -9.37 14.51 -11.60
N LEU A 43 -8.96 14.09 -12.80
CA LEU A 43 -7.61 14.33 -13.32
C LEU A 43 -7.30 15.82 -13.52
N TRP A 44 -8.32 16.65 -13.74
CA TRP A 44 -8.16 18.10 -13.86
C TRP A 44 -8.40 18.80 -12.53
N SER A 45 -9.54 18.53 -11.89
CA SER A 45 -10.00 19.22 -10.69
C SER A 45 -9.19 18.88 -9.43
N CYS A 46 -8.59 17.70 -9.35
CA CYS A 46 -7.84 17.23 -8.19
C CYS A 46 -6.34 17.09 -8.48
N ARG A 47 -5.86 17.68 -9.58
CA ARG A 47 -4.46 17.52 -10.04
C ARG A 47 -3.44 17.92 -8.98
N ASP A 48 -3.68 19.01 -8.26
CA ASP A 48 -2.73 19.52 -7.27
C ASP A 48 -2.70 18.63 -6.01
N LYS A 49 -3.86 18.16 -5.55
CA LYS A 49 -3.96 17.19 -4.45
C LYS A 49 -3.32 15.84 -4.82
N HIS A 50 -3.54 15.38 -6.06
CA HIS A 50 -2.90 14.18 -6.59
C HIS A 50 -1.37 14.32 -6.63
N LYS A 51 -0.85 15.47 -7.11
CA LYS A 51 0.60 15.75 -7.10
C LYS A 51 1.18 15.76 -5.69
N ALA A 52 0.49 16.39 -4.74
CA ALA A 52 0.93 16.44 -3.35
C ALA A 52 1.01 15.03 -2.74
N MET A 53 -0.05 14.24 -2.92
CA MET A 53 -0.09 12.84 -2.47
C MET A 53 1.05 12.03 -3.11
N ASN A 54 1.19 12.10 -4.43
CA ASN A 54 2.22 11.36 -5.14
C ASN A 54 3.64 11.77 -4.71
N LYS A 55 3.87 13.06 -4.46
CA LYS A 55 5.16 13.55 -3.93
C LYS A 55 5.47 12.95 -2.56
N CYS A 56 4.48 12.87 -1.66
CA CYS A 56 4.67 12.24 -0.35
C CYS A 56 5.00 10.75 -0.48
N LEU A 57 4.20 10.00 -1.26
CA LEU A 57 4.40 8.57 -1.45
C LEU A 57 5.77 8.28 -2.07
N MET A 58 6.16 8.99 -3.13
CA MET A 58 7.46 8.78 -3.78
C MET A 58 8.66 9.04 -2.87
N ALA A 59 8.52 9.95 -1.88
CA ALA A 59 9.58 10.21 -0.91
C ALA A 59 9.77 9.07 0.10
N LEU A 60 8.75 8.22 0.29
CA LEU A 60 8.75 7.09 1.23
C LEU A 60 8.82 5.72 0.54
N THR A 61 8.76 5.69 -0.79
CA THR A 61 8.84 4.45 -1.58
C THR A 61 10.09 4.43 -2.45
N THR A 62 11.22 4.85 -1.90
CA THR A 62 12.49 4.87 -2.62
C THR A 62 13.11 3.48 -2.71
N GLN A 63 14.10 3.30 -3.58
CA GLN A 63 14.88 2.07 -3.63
C GLN A 63 15.55 1.77 -2.27
N ALA A 64 16.04 2.81 -1.58
CA ALA A 64 16.63 2.67 -0.26
C ALA A 64 15.62 2.18 0.80
N ASP A 65 14.36 2.63 0.72
CA ASP A 65 13.29 2.12 1.60
C ASP A 65 12.98 0.65 1.34
N MET A 66 12.92 0.26 0.06
CA MET A 66 12.75 -1.15 -0.33
C MET A 66 13.90 -2.02 0.16
N ASP A 67 15.14 -1.57 -0.01
CA ASP A 67 16.32 -2.35 0.38
C ASP A 67 16.43 -2.46 1.90
N ARG A 68 16.06 -1.41 2.65
CA ARG A 68 15.94 -1.47 4.10
C ARG A 68 14.94 -2.53 4.55
N LEU A 69 13.75 -2.57 3.95
CA LEU A 69 12.73 -3.58 4.28
C LEU A 69 13.18 -5.01 3.92
N ARG A 70 13.88 -5.19 2.78
CA ARG A 70 14.46 -6.49 2.40
C ARG A 70 15.47 -6.97 3.43
N ILE A 71 16.37 -6.09 3.86
CA ILE A 71 17.39 -6.44 4.87
C ILE A 71 16.72 -6.80 6.20
N GLN A 72 15.76 -6.00 6.67
CA GLN A 72 15.01 -6.30 7.89
C GLN A 72 14.33 -7.67 7.81
N TYR A 73 13.62 -7.93 6.72
CA TYR A 73 12.95 -9.20 6.49
C TYR A 73 13.91 -10.40 6.47
N LEU A 74 15.07 -10.27 5.82
CA LEU A 74 16.09 -11.32 5.81
C LEU A 74 16.68 -11.58 7.19
N ASN A 75 16.86 -10.54 8.01
CA ASN A 75 17.31 -10.68 9.38
C ASN A 75 16.25 -11.38 10.24
N ASP A 76 14.99 -10.97 10.13
CA ASP A 76 13.89 -11.58 10.88
C ASP A 76 13.70 -13.07 10.55
N LEU A 77 13.94 -13.45 9.29
CA LEU A 77 13.97 -14.84 8.85
C LEU A 77 15.16 -15.62 9.45
N ALA A 78 16.35 -15.01 9.50
CA ALA A 78 17.52 -15.63 10.09
C ALA A 78 17.36 -15.87 11.60
N GLU A 79 16.63 -14.98 12.28
CA GLU A 79 16.31 -15.09 13.71
C GLU A 79 15.13 -16.03 14.01
N GLY A 80 14.38 -16.45 12.99
CA GLY A 80 13.19 -17.29 13.16
C GLY A 80 11.98 -16.54 13.74
N ASN A 81 12.01 -15.21 13.72
CA ASN A 81 10.94 -14.36 14.27
C ASN A 81 9.72 -14.24 13.32
N VAL A 82 9.86 -14.71 12.08
CA VAL A 82 8.87 -14.54 11.03
C VAL A 82 8.49 -15.86 10.38
N ASP A 83 7.20 -16.20 10.47
CA ASP A 83 6.56 -17.23 9.63
C ASP A 83 5.97 -16.56 8.39
N HIS A 84 6.71 -16.65 7.29
CA HIS A 84 6.29 -16.03 6.03
C HIS A 84 5.00 -16.65 5.46
N ALA A 85 4.77 -17.96 5.65
CA ALA A 85 3.54 -18.60 5.18
C ALA A 85 2.32 -18.04 5.92
N LYS A 86 2.48 -17.77 7.21
CA LYS A 86 1.46 -17.10 8.03
C LYS A 86 1.21 -15.66 7.57
N LEU A 87 2.26 -14.86 7.36
CA LEU A 87 2.13 -13.47 6.91
C LEU A 87 1.43 -13.35 5.54
N GLN A 88 1.75 -14.22 4.60
CA GLN A 88 1.07 -14.23 3.29
C GLN A 88 -0.40 -14.60 3.41
N LYS A 89 -0.72 -15.59 4.24
CA LYS A 89 -2.11 -16.00 4.50
C LYS A 89 -2.91 -14.84 5.10
N GLU A 90 -2.38 -14.18 6.13
CA GLU A 90 -3.02 -13.02 6.76
C GLU A 90 -3.21 -11.86 5.78
N GLN A 91 -2.22 -11.58 4.93
CA GLN A 91 -2.36 -10.54 3.90
C GLN A 91 -3.40 -10.91 2.85
N LYS A 92 -3.42 -12.18 2.40
CA LYS A 92 -4.41 -12.66 1.43
C LYS A 92 -5.82 -12.61 2.01
N GLU A 93 -5.98 -12.99 3.27
CA GLU A 93 -7.26 -12.88 3.99
C GLU A 93 -7.71 -11.42 4.12
N LYS A 94 -6.81 -10.49 4.49
CA LYS A 94 -7.10 -9.05 4.53
C LYS A 94 -7.46 -8.49 3.15
N GLU A 95 -6.77 -8.91 2.10
CA GLU A 95 -7.06 -8.50 0.72
C GLU A 95 -8.40 -9.06 0.23
N GLU A 96 -8.71 -10.31 0.56
CA GLU A 96 -10.02 -10.93 0.28
C GLU A 96 -11.15 -10.27 1.07
N GLU A 97 -10.93 -9.94 2.34
CA GLU A 97 -11.89 -9.18 3.14
C GLU A 97 -12.13 -7.79 2.56
N LEU A 98 -11.07 -7.07 2.17
CA LEU A 98 -11.19 -5.77 1.51
C LEU A 98 -11.97 -5.88 0.19
N LYS A 99 -11.71 -6.91 -0.61
CA LYS A 99 -12.47 -7.22 -1.85
C LYS A 99 -13.93 -7.55 -1.55
N ARG A 100 -14.24 -8.20 -0.43
CA ARG A 100 -15.62 -8.45 0.00
C ARG A 100 -16.31 -7.14 0.42
N ARG A 101 -15.64 -6.31 1.21
CA ARG A 101 -16.13 -4.99 1.65
C ARG A 101 -16.38 -4.04 0.48
N SER A 102 -15.48 -4.00 -0.51
CA SER A 102 -15.66 -3.15 -1.70
C SER A 102 -16.79 -3.62 -2.60
N LYS A 103 -17.06 -4.94 -2.68
CA LYS A 103 -18.24 -5.48 -3.39
C LYS A 103 -19.56 -5.17 -2.68
N SER A 104 -19.59 -5.14 -1.35
CA SER A 104 -20.77 -4.71 -0.60
C SER A 104 -21.03 -3.21 -0.66
N ALA A 105 -20.01 -2.40 -0.95
CA ALA A 105 -20.13 -0.97 -1.21
C ALA A 105 -20.50 -0.69 -2.69
N GLY A 106 -21.49 -1.41 -3.21
CA GLY A 106 -22.00 -1.26 -4.59
C GLY A 106 -22.34 0.20 -4.93
N PRO A 107 -22.34 0.57 -6.21
CA PRO A 107 -22.30 1.96 -6.65
C PRO A 107 -23.53 2.71 -6.13
N GLY A 108 -23.31 3.63 -5.19
CA GLY A 108 -24.25 4.71 -4.92
C GLY A 108 -24.30 5.62 -6.15
N VAL A 109 -25.07 5.21 -7.15
CA VAL A 109 -25.49 6.06 -8.26
C VAL A 109 -26.55 7.01 -7.68
N HIS A 110 -26.14 8.23 -7.39
CA HIS A 110 -27.04 9.38 -7.32
C HIS A 110 -26.69 10.31 -8.48
#